data_AF-A0A352DVR4-F1
#
_entry.id   AF-A0A352DVR4-F1
#
_cell.length_a   1.000
_cell.length_b   1.000
_cell.length_c   1.000
_cell.angle_alpha   90.00
_cell.angle_beta   90.00
_cell.angle_gamma   90.00
#
_symmetry.space_group_name_H-M   'P 1'
#
loop_
_entity.id
_entity.type
_entity.pdbx_description
1 polymer ?
#
loop_
_entity_poly.entity_id
_entity_poly.type
_entity_poly.pdbx_seq_one_letter_code
_entity_poly.pdbx_strand_id
1 'polypeptide(L)'
;MATVIAADHHDSVTHGHASPPGRGGGSGRGAAGHGKTPIRRLIDLFRLEWRDVFTLLAFALGVGILSLVTPAAIEALVNTVAFGILLWPVFVLAAVMFALLFVASVLRAMQTFVAECLQRRLFVRTALGFADRLARTELASFDGVNRADLVNRFFEVSSGQKSIATLLVEGVGIIMMTLVGLVVLATYHPYLLTFALVLGGLVVFLLFVLGIGGVRTSVAESYAKFDVAAWLEEVARCPHTFRSGAGAVLALERGDLLADRYVSARRRHFAVVWRQTLFALFVEAVGSTILLGLGGWLVINRQLTLGQLVASELIVTLVLGSLSKIGKYLEIFYDLQATLDKLGVIDRLPPEATQGDALPAAGGPLAAVVELPAADGTTRRLDVRPGE
;
A
#
# COMPACT_ATOMS: atom_id res chain seq x y z
N MET A 1 39.58 -0.67 -46.31
CA MET A 1 39.35 -0.25 -47.71
C MET A 1 38.72 -1.43 -48.42
N ALA A 2 37.69 -1.19 -49.22
CA ALA A 2 36.77 -2.14 -49.88
C ALA A 2 35.53 -2.53 -49.05
N THR A 3 34.40 -2.24 -49.68
CA THR A 3 33.01 -2.19 -49.24
C THR A 3 32.21 -3.16 -50.12
N VAL A 4 30.96 -3.45 -49.71
CA VAL A 4 29.81 -3.92 -50.51
C VAL A 4 29.89 -5.40 -51.00
N ILE A 5 28.86 -6.25 -51.10
CA ILE A 5 27.42 -6.14 -51.45
C ILE A 5 26.63 -7.33 -50.86
N ALA A 6 25.37 -7.08 -50.48
CA ALA A 6 24.34 -8.05 -50.16
C ALA A 6 23.65 -8.60 -51.42
N ALA A 7 23.28 -9.88 -51.44
CA ALA A 7 22.22 -10.37 -52.34
C ALA A 7 21.44 -11.51 -51.69
N ASP A 8 20.14 -11.26 -51.66
CA ASP A 8 19.01 -12.09 -51.26
C ASP A 8 18.79 -13.23 -52.28
N HIS A 9 18.47 -14.43 -51.81
CA HIS A 9 17.71 -15.39 -52.61
C HIS A 9 16.88 -16.29 -51.69
N HIS A 10 15.58 -16.04 -51.73
CA HIS A 10 14.51 -16.96 -51.39
C HIS A 10 14.73 -18.31 -52.08
N ASP A 11 14.62 -19.40 -51.31
CA ASP A 11 14.00 -20.64 -51.79
C ASP A 11 13.33 -21.39 -50.63
N SER A 12 12.03 -21.60 -50.81
CA SER A 12 11.09 -22.27 -49.93
C SER A 12 11.18 -23.79 -50.07
N VAL A 13 11.47 -24.50 -48.97
CA VAL A 13 11.25 -25.95 -48.91
C VAL A 13 10.32 -26.27 -47.73
N THR A 14 9.11 -26.67 -48.11
CA THR A 14 8.05 -27.21 -47.28
C THR A 14 8.40 -28.62 -46.81
N HIS A 15 8.58 -28.84 -45.52
CA HIS A 15 8.59 -30.18 -44.93
C HIS A 15 7.29 -30.44 -44.17
N GLY A 16 6.53 -31.42 -44.67
CA GLY A 16 5.28 -31.89 -44.10
C GLY A 16 5.49 -32.60 -42.78
N HIS A 17 4.73 -32.19 -41.77
CA HIS A 17 4.61 -32.89 -40.50
C HIS A 17 3.55 -33.99 -40.61
N ALA A 18 4.01 -35.24 -40.57
CA ALA A 18 3.16 -36.41 -40.31
C ALA A 18 2.82 -36.47 -38.81
N SER A 19 1.52 -36.50 -38.49
CA SER A 19 0.99 -36.70 -37.14
C SER A 19 0.98 -38.19 -36.75
N PRO A 20 1.34 -38.58 -35.51
CA PRO A 20 0.98 -39.89 -34.96
C PRO A 20 -0.36 -39.82 -34.20
N PRO A 21 -1.05 -40.97 -34.03
CA PRO A 21 -2.45 -41.02 -33.62
C PRO A 21 -2.66 -40.85 -32.12
N GLY A 22 -3.84 -40.34 -31.78
CA GLY A 22 -4.26 -39.96 -30.43
C GLY A 22 -4.24 -41.10 -29.42
N ARG A 23 -3.75 -40.77 -28.22
CA ARG A 23 -4.12 -41.43 -26.97
C ARG A 23 -4.93 -40.44 -26.14
N GLY A 24 -6.16 -40.84 -25.83
CA GLY A 24 -7.01 -40.14 -24.88
C GLY A 24 -6.35 -40.11 -23.51
N GLY A 25 -6.18 -38.91 -22.99
CA GLY A 25 -5.82 -38.63 -21.60
C GLY A 25 -6.60 -37.40 -21.21
N GLY A 26 -7.55 -37.56 -20.30
CA GLY A 26 -8.38 -36.46 -19.79
C GLY A 26 -7.49 -35.38 -19.20
N SER A 27 -7.40 -34.23 -19.87
CA SER A 27 -6.81 -33.04 -19.27
C SER A 27 -7.86 -32.42 -18.34
N GLY A 28 -7.84 -32.84 -17.08
CA GLY A 28 -8.22 -31.96 -15.99
C GLY A 28 -7.28 -30.76 -16.05
N ARG A 29 -7.65 -29.73 -16.82
CA ARG A 29 -6.99 -28.42 -16.78
C ARG A 29 -7.15 -27.90 -15.35
N GLY A 30 -6.11 -28.12 -14.54
CA GLY A 30 -5.92 -27.42 -13.29
C GLY A 30 -6.03 -25.93 -13.59
N ALA A 31 -7.09 -25.32 -13.07
CA ALA A 31 -7.24 -23.88 -13.10
C ALA A 31 -6.04 -23.29 -12.36
N ALA A 32 -5.08 -22.73 -13.10
CA ALA A 32 -4.05 -21.88 -12.56
C ALA A 32 -4.77 -20.69 -11.90
N GLY A 33 -5.03 -20.82 -10.59
CA GLY A 33 -5.71 -19.84 -9.78
C GLY A 33 -4.94 -18.53 -9.86
N HIS A 34 -5.46 -17.58 -10.64
CA HIS A 34 -4.94 -16.23 -10.67
C HIS A 34 -5.12 -15.66 -9.26
N GLY A 35 -4.02 -15.60 -8.49
CA GLY A 35 -4.05 -15.05 -7.14
C GLY A 35 -4.63 -13.64 -7.13
N LYS A 36 -5.38 -13.30 -6.08
CA LYS A 36 -6.02 -11.99 -5.94
C LYS A 36 -4.98 -10.87 -6.09
N THR A 37 -5.34 -9.80 -6.80
CA THR A 37 -4.51 -8.59 -6.87
C THR A 37 -4.39 -7.94 -5.49
N PRO A 38 -3.28 -7.24 -5.19
CA PRO A 38 -3.08 -6.58 -3.89
C PRO A 38 -4.23 -5.64 -3.50
N ILE A 39 -4.74 -4.87 -4.47
CA ILE A 39 -5.91 -4.00 -4.31
C ILE A 39 -7.17 -4.80 -3.94
N ARG A 40 -7.40 -5.96 -4.57
CA ARG A 40 -8.58 -6.78 -4.27
C ARG A 40 -8.52 -7.38 -2.86
N ARG A 41 -7.33 -7.70 -2.36
CA ARG A 41 -7.15 -8.10 -0.95
C ARG A 41 -7.44 -6.98 0.02
N LEU A 42 -6.98 -5.76 -0.29
CA LEU A 42 -7.28 -4.58 0.52
C LEU A 42 -8.79 -4.34 0.61
N ILE A 43 -9.49 -4.45 -0.52
CA ILE A 43 -10.95 -4.31 -0.58
C ILE A 43 -11.65 -5.40 0.25
N ASP A 44 -11.21 -6.66 0.15
CA ASP A 44 -11.77 -7.75 0.94
C ASP A 44 -11.57 -7.53 2.44
N LEU A 45 -10.39 -7.04 2.87
CA LEU A 45 -10.11 -6.66 4.25
C LEU A 45 -11.01 -5.52 4.74
N PHE A 46 -11.19 -4.47 3.93
CA PHE A 46 -12.07 -3.34 4.28
C PHE A 46 -13.55 -3.71 4.32
N ARG A 47 -14.00 -4.62 3.46
CA ARG A 47 -15.37 -5.14 3.51
C ARG A 47 -15.64 -5.89 4.81
N LEU A 48 -14.63 -6.60 5.32
CA LEU A 48 -14.76 -7.39 6.54
C LEU A 48 -14.80 -6.51 7.80
N GLU A 49 -14.06 -5.40 7.81
CA GLU A 49 -14.00 -4.42 8.91
C GLU A 49 -14.79 -3.13 8.61
N TRP A 50 -15.85 -3.22 7.79
CA TRP A 50 -16.54 -2.04 7.26
C TRP A 50 -17.07 -1.08 8.34
N ARG A 51 -17.46 -1.60 9.51
CA ARG A 51 -17.95 -0.79 10.63
C ARG A 51 -16.86 0.14 11.18
N ASP A 52 -15.66 -0.38 11.40
CA ASP A 52 -14.54 0.40 11.91
C ASP A 52 -14.04 1.39 10.84
N VAL A 53 -13.98 0.94 9.58
CA VAL A 53 -13.63 1.79 8.42
C VAL A 53 -14.60 2.95 8.26
N PHE A 54 -15.91 2.69 8.32
CA PHE A 54 -16.93 3.73 8.23
C PHE A 54 -16.87 4.70 9.42
N THR A 55 -16.63 4.19 10.64
CA THR A 55 -16.46 5.03 11.84
C THR A 55 -15.27 5.98 11.69
N LEU A 56 -14.13 5.47 11.19
CA LEU A 56 -12.95 6.29 10.92
C LEU A 56 -13.20 7.33 9.83
N LEU A 57 -13.96 6.98 8.79
CA LEU A 57 -14.34 7.93 7.74
C LEU A 57 -15.27 9.03 8.28
N ALA A 58 -16.25 8.68 9.11
CA ALA A 58 -17.14 9.64 9.75
C ALA A 58 -16.38 10.61 10.67
N PHE A 59 -15.42 10.09 11.45
CA PHE A 59 -14.53 10.92 12.26
C PHE A 59 -13.62 11.79 11.40
N ALA A 60 -13.03 11.27 10.33
CA ALA A 60 -12.20 12.04 9.41
C ALA A 60 -13.00 13.20 8.76
N LEU A 61 -14.26 12.96 8.40
CA LEU A 61 -15.15 13.99 7.89
C LEU A 61 -15.41 15.08 8.96
N GLY A 62 -15.78 14.68 10.18
CA GLY A 62 -16.01 15.63 11.26
C GLY A 62 -14.76 16.45 11.61
N VAL A 63 -13.59 15.81 11.64
CA VAL A 63 -12.29 16.49 11.82
C VAL A 63 -11.98 17.43 10.64
N GLY A 64 -12.27 17.01 9.42
CA GLY A 64 -12.12 17.84 8.21
C GLY A 64 -12.97 19.10 8.26
N ILE A 65 -14.24 18.98 8.66
CA ILE A 65 -15.14 20.14 8.85
C ILE A 65 -14.63 21.04 9.98
N LEU A 66 -14.29 20.46 11.13
CA LEU A 66 -13.81 21.23 12.29
C LEU A 66 -12.42 21.86 12.05
N SER A 67 -11.68 21.42 11.03
CA SER A 67 -10.42 22.09 10.65
C SER A 67 -10.63 23.53 10.16
N LEU A 68 -11.84 23.87 9.69
CA LEU A 68 -12.19 25.20 9.23
C LEU A 68 -12.61 26.16 10.36
N VAL A 69 -12.73 25.67 11.59
CA VAL A 69 -13.10 26.49 12.75
C VAL A 69 -12.09 27.64 12.93
N THR A 70 -10.79 27.37 12.79
CA THR A 70 -9.76 28.40 12.97
C THR A 70 -9.82 29.47 11.87
N PRO A 71 -9.82 29.14 10.56
CA PRO A 71 -10.04 30.14 9.51
C PRO A 71 -11.33 30.95 9.68
N ALA A 72 -12.45 30.29 9.98
CA ALA A 72 -13.74 30.96 10.14
C ALA A 72 -13.76 31.90 11.35
N ALA A 73 -13.16 31.50 12.48
CA ALA A 73 -13.04 32.35 13.66
C ALA A 73 -12.14 33.56 13.38
N ILE A 74 -11.02 33.37 12.66
CA ILE A 74 -10.13 34.48 12.30
C ILE A 74 -10.83 35.44 11.34
N GLU A 75 -11.60 34.95 10.35
CA GLU A 75 -12.42 35.79 9.48
C GLU A 75 -13.41 36.64 10.28
N ALA A 76 -14.18 36.01 11.17
CA ALA A 76 -15.15 36.71 12.02
C ALA A 76 -14.46 37.76 12.90
N LEU A 77 -13.30 37.44 13.46
CA LEU A 77 -12.51 38.36 14.27
C LEU A 77 -12.02 39.56 13.45
N VAL A 78 -11.42 39.31 12.28
CA VAL A 78 -10.91 40.36 11.39
C VAL A 78 -12.03 41.30 10.96
N ASN A 79 -13.19 40.74 10.57
CA ASN A 79 -14.35 41.56 10.22
C ASN A 79 -14.85 42.37 11.42
N THR A 80 -14.96 41.78 12.61
CA THR A 80 -15.43 42.48 13.82
C THR A 80 -14.48 43.61 14.23
N VAL A 81 -13.17 43.34 14.24
CA VAL A 81 -12.15 44.33 14.62
C VAL A 81 -12.06 45.45 13.58
N ALA A 82 -12.24 45.14 12.29
CA ALA A 82 -12.24 46.14 11.22
C ALA A 82 -13.42 47.11 11.30
N PHE A 83 -14.56 46.73 11.90
CA PHE A 83 -15.78 47.54 11.96
C PHE A 83 -16.07 48.24 13.30
N GLY A 84 -15.32 47.97 14.38
CA GLY A 84 -15.40 48.77 15.60
C GLY A 84 -15.25 48.01 16.92
N ILE A 85 -14.61 48.68 17.88
CA ILE A 85 -14.03 48.17 19.13
C ILE A 85 -15.12 47.72 20.12
N LEU A 86 -15.62 46.49 20.01
CA LEU A 86 -16.30 45.82 21.12
C LEU A 86 -15.50 44.57 21.51
N LEU A 87 -15.00 44.55 22.75
CA LEU A 87 -14.26 43.42 23.32
C LEU A 87 -15.17 42.21 23.58
N TRP A 88 -16.46 42.45 23.86
CA TRP A 88 -17.41 41.39 24.19
C TRP A 88 -17.56 40.33 23.09
N PRO A 89 -17.83 40.69 21.81
CA PRO A 89 -17.85 39.75 20.70
C PRO A 89 -16.57 38.91 20.56
N VAL A 90 -15.41 39.49 20.85
CA VAL A 90 -14.11 38.78 20.78
C VAL A 90 -14.04 37.68 21.84
N PHE A 91 -14.45 37.95 23.08
CA PHE A 91 -14.50 36.93 24.14
C PHE A 91 -15.48 35.79 23.81
N VAL A 92 -16.66 36.12 23.28
CA VAL A 92 -17.65 35.11 22.87
C VAL A 92 -17.09 34.24 21.74
N LEU A 93 -16.48 34.86 20.72
CA LEU A 93 -15.87 34.15 19.61
C LEU A 93 -14.74 33.23 20.07
N ALA A 94 -13.89 33.71 20.99
CA ALA A 94 -12.82 32.91 21.58
C ALA A 94 -13.36 31.70 22.35
N ALA A 95 -14.43 31.88 23.15
CA ALA A 95 -15.06 30.79 23.90
C ALA A 95 -15.70 29.75 22.96
N VAL A 96 -16.40 30.19 21.91
CA VAL A 96 -16.98 29.30 20.89
C VAL A 96 -15.89 28.56 20.13
N MET A 97 -14.84 29.26 19.71
CA MET A 97 -13.69 28.65 19.03
C MET A 97 -13.04 27.59 19.93
N PHE A 98 -12.81 27.89 21.21
CA PHE A 98 -12.27 26.92 22.16
C PHE A 98 -13.15 25.68 22.29
N ALA A 99 -14.47 25.85 22.44
CA ALA A 99 -15.41 24.74 22.53
C ALA A 99 -15.38 23.85 21.27
N LEU A 100 -15.37 24.46 20.08
CA LEU A 100 -15.31 23.72 18.81
C LEU A 100 -13.96 23.01 18.61
N LEU A 101 -12.84 23.66 18.95
CA LEU A 101 -11.51 23.04 18.90
C LEU A 101 -11.34 21.91 19.92
N PHE A 102 -11.97 22.05 21.10
CA PHE A 102 -12.02 21.00 22.10
C PHE A 102 -12.76 19.77 21.56
N VAL A 103 -13.95 19.97 20.98
CA VAL A 103 -14.70 18.89 20.30
C VAL A 103 -13.87 18.26 19.18
N ALA A 104 -13.18 19.06 18.36
CA ALA A 104 -12.30 18.56 17.30
C ALA A 104 -11.18 17.68 17.85
N SER A 105 -10.60 18.08 18.99
CA SER A 105 -9.52 17.35 19.65
C SER A 105 -10.01 16.03 20.25
N VAL A 106 -11.18 16.02 20.87
CA VAL A 106 -11.84 14.79 21.36
C VAL A 106 -12.13 13.85 20.18
N LEU A 107 -12.66 14.36 19.08
CA LEU A 107 -12.96 13.56 17.89
C LEU A 107 -11.69 12.93 17.29
N ARG A 108 -10.59 13.70 17.21
CA ARG A 108 -9.27 13.18 16.80
C ARG A 108 -8.77 12.09 17.75
N ALA A 109 -8.92 12.28 19.07
CA ALA A 109 -8.52 11.28 20.05
C ALA A 109 -9.32 9.97 19.90
N MET A 110 -10.64 10.07 19.70
CA MET A 110 -11.49 8.91 19.42
C MET A 110 -11.12 8.21 18.11
N GLN A 111 -10.78 8.99 17.07
CA GLN A 111 -10.30 8.44 15.80
C GLN A 111 -9.02 7.64 15.95
N THR A 112 -8.04 8.16 16.69
CA THR A 112 -6.80 7.44 17.02
C THR A 112 -7.08 6.16 17.80
N PHE A 113 -7.99 6.22 18.78
CA PHE A 113 -8.37 5.04 19.57
C PHE A 113 -9.02 3.94 18.71
N VAL A 114 -9.95 4.30 17.82
CA VAL A 114 -10.57 3.35 16.90
C VAL A 114 -9.53 2.75 15.95
N ALA A 115 -8.61 3.57 15.43
CA ALA A 115 -7.54 3.10 14.57
C ALA A 115 -6.62 2.08 15.27
N GLU A 116 -6.27 2.32 16.53
CA GLU A 116 -5.51 1.38 17.36
C GLU A 116 -6.26 0.06 17.59
N CYS A 117 -7.58 0.13 17.81
CA CYS A 117 -8.41 -1.08 17.92
C CYS A 117 -8.44 -1.88 16.62
N LEU A 118 -8.58 -1.19 15.49
CA LEU A 118 -8.55 -1.79 14.16
C LEU A 118 -7.21 -2.47 13.89
N GLN A 119 -6.08 -1.82 14.21
CA GLN A 119 -4.74 -2.41 14.06
C GLN A 119 -4.61 -3.71 14.84
N ARG A 120 -4.97 -3.72 16.13
CA ARG A 120 -4.88 -4.93 16.97
C ARG A 120 -5.77 -6.06 16.44
N ARG A 121 -6.98 -5.75 15.97
CA ARG A 121 -7.90 -6.72 15.38
C ARG A 121 -7.35 -7.31 14.08
N LEU A 122 -6.84 -6.47 13.19
CA LEU A 122 -6.19 -6.89 11.94
C LEU A 122 -4.97 -7.78 12.21
N PHE A 123 -4.16 -7.46 13.22
CA PHE A 123 -3.02 -8.27 13.63
C PHE A 123 -3.45 -9.70 13.99
N VAL A 124 -4.35 -9.82 14.96
CA VAL A 124 -4.79 -11.13 15.49
C VAL A 124 -5.43 -11.96 14.39
N ARG A 125 -6.32 -11.36 13.58
CA ARG A 125 -6.97 -12.06 12.48
C ARG A 125 -5.97 -12.54 11.43
N THR A 126 -5.01 -11.70 11.06
CA THR A 126 -4.01 -12.08 10.07
C THR A 126 -3.07 -13.14 10.62
N ALA A 127 -2.65 -13.04 11.89
CA ALA A 127 -1.82 -14.04 12.56
C ALA A 127 -2.50 -15.41 12.67
N LEU A 128 -3.77 -15.43 13.08
CA LEU A 128 -4.54 -16.68 13.15
C LEU A 128 -4.76 -17.27 11.75
N GLY A 129 -5.11 -16.45 10.75
CA GLY A 129 -5.26 -16.91 9.37
C GLY A 129 -3.95 -17.41 8.76
N PHE A 130 -2.81 -16.84 9.17
CA PHE A 130 -1.49 -17.29 8.76
C PHE A 130 -1.14 -18.64 9.39
N ALA A 131 -1.30 -18.79 10.70
CA ALA A 131 -1.03 -20.02 11.44
C ALA A 131 -1.89 -21.17 10.93
N ASP A 132 -3.18 -20.90 10.71
CA ASP A 132 -4.18 -21.83 10.22
C ASP A 132 -3.86 -22.36 8.81
N ARG A 133 -3.39 -21.50 7.91
CA ARG A 133 -2.96 -21.90 6.57
C ARG A 133 -1.64 -22.66 6.60
N LEU A 134 -0.67 -22.18 7.37
CA LEU A 134 0.63 -22.85 7.49
C LEU A 134 0.48 -24.28 8.03
N ALA A 135 -0.42 -24.48 9.00
CA ALA A 135 -0.73 -25.79 9.57
C ALA A 135 -1.43 -26.75 8.58
N ARG A 136 -2.09 -26.22 7.55
CA ARG A 136 -2.84 -27.00 6.55
C ARG A 136 -2.15 -27.05 5.19
N THR A 137 -0.92 -26.58 5.07
CA THR A 137 -0.20 -26.54 3.78
C THR A 137 0.54 -27.87 3.57
N GLU A 138 0.46 -28.44 2.37
CA GLU A 138 1.14 -29.71 2.04
C GLU A 138 2.64 -29.65 2.33
N LEU A 139 3.18 -30.68 3.00
CA LEU A 139 4.61 -30.74 3.34
C LEU A 139 5.53 -30.60 2.11
N ALA A 140 5.13 -31.18 0.97
CA ALA A 140 5.88 -31.12 -0.29
C ALA A 140 5.99 -29.70 -0.87
N SER A 141 5.08 -28.78 -0.52
CA SER A 141 5.14 -27.38 -0.96
C SER A 141 6.19 -26.55 -0.22
N PHE A 142 6.78 -27.11 0.86
CA PHE A 142 7.93 -26.52 1.54
C PHE A 142 9.27 -27.00 0.97
N ASP A 143 9.29 -27.96 0.04
CA ASP A 143 10.50 -28.39 -0.64
C ASP A 143 10.91 -27.33 -1.69
N GLY A 144 12.05 -26.68 -1.48
CA GLY A 144 12.56 -25.61 -2.34
C GLY A 144 12.17 -24.19 -1.94
N VAL A 145 11.25 -24.01 -0.97
CA VAL A 145 10.96 -22.70 -0.36
C VAL A 145 11.55 -22.66 1.05
N ASN A 146 12.35 -21.63 1.33
CA ASN A 146 12.94 -21.45 2.65
C ASN A 146 11.81 -21.23 3.68
N ARG A 147 11.50 -22.20 4.53
CA ARG A 147 10.49 -22.09 5.60
C ARG A 147 10.70 -20.85 6.48
N ALA A 148 11.95 -20.42 6.65
CA ALA A 148 12.29 -19.19 7.35
C ALA A 148 11.78 -17.93 6.61
N ASP A 149 11.81 -17.90 5.26
CA ASP A 149 11.29 -16.78 4.46
C ASP A 149 9.77 -16.62 4.64
N LEU A 150 9.02 -17.73 4.71
CA LEU A 150 7.59 -17.67 4.99
C LEU A 150 7.30 -17.05 6.36
N VAL A 151 7.98 -17.50 7.42
CA VAL A 151 7.81 -16.91 8.77
C VAL A 151 8.29 -15.46 8.80
N ASN A 152 9.37 -15.11 8.10
CA ASN A 152 9.86 -13.74 8.04
C ASN A 152 8.89 -12.80 7.33
N ARG A 153 8.12 -13.29 6.35
CA ARG A 153 7.01 -12.53 5.74
C ARG A 153 5.87 -12.23 6.73
N PHE A 154 5.72 -12.96 7.83
CA PHE A 154 4.74 -12.58 8.86
C PHE A 154 5.05 -11.20 9.46
N PHE A 155 6.32 -10.81 9.58
CA PHE A 155 6.67 -9.49 10.08
C PHE A 155 6.13 -8.35 9.20
N GLU A 156 5.90 -8.60 7.91
CA GLU A 156 5.26 -7.64 7.00
C GLU A 156 3.79 -7.35 7.37
N VAL A 157 3.11 -8.25 8.09
CA VAL A 157 1.75 -8.00 8.62
C VAL A 157 1.74 -6.75 9.51
N SER A 158 2.77 -6.60 10.35
CA SER A 158 2.88 -5.46 11.27
C SER A 158 3.08 -4.13 10.53
N SER A 159 3.85 -4.13 9.44
CA SER A 159 4.02 -2.98 8.55
C SER A 159 2.75 -2.67 7.76
N GLY A 160 2.08 -3.70 7.25
CA GLY A 160 0.85 -3.59 6.47
C GLY A 160 -0.30 -2.97 7.28
N GLN A 161 -0.58 -3.49 8.48
CA GLN A 161 -1.63 -2.94 9.33
C GLN A 161 -1.36 -1.50 9.76
N LYS A 162 -0.08 -1.15 10.00
CA LYS A 162 0.32 0.21 10.35
C LYS A 162 0.05 1.15 9.18
N SER A 163 0.44 0.74 7.98
CA SER A 163 0.18 1.48 6.74
C SER A 163 -1.32 1.67 6.49
N ILE A 164 -2.14 0.63 6.69
CA ILE A 164 -3.60 0.72 6.58
C ILE A 164 -4.16 1.79 7.51
N ALA A 165 -3.82 1.72 8.80
CA ALA A 165 -4.34 2.67 9.78
C ALA A 165 -3.87 4.11 9.51
N THR A 166 -2.58 4.29 9.18
CA THR A 166 -2.04 5.62 8.83
C THR A 166 -2.74 6.19 7.61
N LEU A 167 -2.97 5.40 6.56
CA LEU A 167 -3.70 5.87 5.37
C LEU A 167 -5.17 6.19 5.69
N LEU A 168 -5.81 5.40 6.55
CA LEU A 168 -7.22 5.55 6.88
C LEU A 168 -7.47 6.74 7.81
N VAL A 169 -6.50 7.09 8.66
CA VAL A 169 -6.58 8.25 9.55
C VAL A 169 -6.02 9.50 8.87
N GLU A 170 -4.74 9.49 8.50
CA GLU A 170 -4.03 10.66 7.99
C GLU A 170 -4.33 10.88 6.51
N GLY A 171 -4.30 9.84 5.68
CA GLY A 171 -4.58 9.94 4.25
C GLY A 171 -6.00 10.43 3.96
N VAL A 172 -7.00 9.78 4.57
CA VAL A 172 -8.41 10.22 4.46
C VAL A 172 -8.60 11.60 5.08
N GLY A 173 -7.94 11.90 6.20
CA GLY A 173 -7.98 13.23 6.82
C GLY A 173 -7.55 14.34 5.86
N ILE A 174 -6.45 14.14 5.13
CA ILE A 174 -5.96 15.09 4.11
C ILE A 174 -6.98 15.26 2.99
N ILE A 175 -7.59 14.16 2.52
CA ILE A 175 -8.62 14.22 1.47
C ILE A 175 -9.85 14.99 1.96
N MET A 176 -10.36 14.69 3.16
CA MET A 176 -11.52 15.35 3.75
C MET A 176 -11.26 16.84 3.97
N MET A 177 -10.09 17.18 4.53
CA MET A 177 -9.67 18.57 4.76
C MET A 177 -9.52 19.34 3.45
N THR A 178 -8.94 18.72 2.42
CA THR A 178 -8.83 19.30 1.07
C THR A 178 -10.21 19.53 0.46
N LEU A 179 -11.07 18.51 0.49
CA LEU A 179 -12.41 18.59 -0.08
C LEU A 179 -13.23 19.70 0.60
N VAL A 180 -13.29 19.68 1.93
CA VAL A 180 -14.07 20.65 2.70
C VAL A 180 -13.50 22.06 2.53
N GLY A 181 -12.17 22.22 2.56
CA GLY A 181 -11.51 23.51 2.31
C GLY A 181 -11.81 24.07 0.92
N LEU A 182 -11.70 23.26 -0.13
CA LEU A 182 -12.01 23.68 -1.50
C LEU A 182 -13.49 24.02 -1.69
N VAL A 183 -14.40 23.27 -1.06
CA VAL A 183 -15.84 23.56 -1.10
C VAL A 183 -16.15 24.90 -0.46
N VAL A 184 -15.59 25.21 0.72
CA VAL A 184 -15.80 26.52 1.37
C VAL A 184 -15.16 27.64 0.55
N LEU A 185 -13.96 27.44 0.01
CA LEU A 185 -13.32 28.43 -0.84
C LEU A 185 -14.17 28.74 -2.10
N ALA A 186 -14.79 27.70 -2.67
CA ALA A 186 -15.64 27.83 -3.85
C ALA A 186 -16.92 28.65 -3.60
N THR A 187 -17.42 28.71 -2.36
CA THR A 187 -18.63 29.49 -2.04
C THR A 187 -18.36 30.98 -1.86
N TYR A 188 -17.10 31.40 -1.70
CA TYR A 188 -16.76 32.80 -1.43
C TYR A 188 -16.85 33.69 -2.66
N HIS A 189 -16.39 33.22 -3.82
CA HIS A 189 -16.43 34.00 -5.06
C HIS A 189 -16.27 33.12 -6.32
N PRO A 190 -16.89 33.43 -7.48
CA PRO A 190 -16.70 32.66 -8.73
C PRO A 190 -15.24 32.50 -9.19
N TYR A 191 -14.41 33.53 -9.01
CA TYR A 191 -12.97 33.42 -9.29
C TYR A 191 -12.25 32.45 -8.34
N LEU A 192 -12.67 32.40 -7.07
CA LEU A 192 -12.14 31.45 -6.08
C LEU A 192 -12.62 30.02 -6.34
N LEU A 193 -13.84 29.83 -6.87
CA LEU A 193 -14.30 28.55 -7.41
C LEU A 193 -13.39 28.09 -8.56
N THR A 194 -13.06 28.99 -9.50
CA THR A 194 -12.17 28.66 -10.62
C THR A 194 -10.78 28.24 -10.11
N PHE A 195 -10.23 28.98 -9.14
CA PHE A 195 -8.98 28.62 -8.46
C PHE A 195 -9.09 27.24 -7.78
N ALA A 196 -10.18 26.97 -7.06
CA ALA A 196 -10.39 25.69 -6.38
C ALA A 196 -10.49 24.51 -7.36
N LEU A 197 -11.15 24.69 -8.51
CA LEU A 197 -11.24 23.68 -9.57
C LEU A 197 -9.88 23.41 -10.21
N VAL A 198 -9.12 24.46 -10.53
CA VAL A 198 -7.76 24.33 -11.07
C VAL A 198 -6.86 23.61 -10.06
N LEU A 199 -6.91 24.00 -8.78
CA LEU A 199 -6.14 23.36 -7.72
C LEU A 199 -6.53 21.88 -7.57
N GLY A 200 -7.82 21.56 -7.56
CA GLY A 200 -8.30 20.18 -7.56
C GLY A 200 -7.80 19.37 -8.77
N GLY A 201 -7.79 19.98 -9.96
CA GLY A 201 -7.21 19.38 -11.16
C GLY A 201 -5.71 19.12 -11.04
N LEU A 202 -4.95 20.06 -10.48
CA LEU A 202 -3.52 19.89 -10.22
C LEU A 202 -3.25 18.78 -9.19
N VAL A 203 -4.10 18.62 -8.18
CA VAL A 203 -4.04 17.48 -7.23
C VAL A 203 -4.22 16.16 -7.97
N VAL A 204 -5.25 16.05 -8.82
CA VAL A 204 -5.49 14.84 -9.64
C VAL A 204 -4.30 14.58 -10.57
N PHE A 205 -3.76 15.61 -11.22
CA PHE A 205 -2.57 15.50 -12.06
C PHE A 205 -1.35 14.98 -11.28
N LEU A 206 -1.09 15.53 -10.08
CA LEU A 206 -0.02 15.09 -9.20
C LEU A 206 -0.17 13.60 -8.80
N LEU A 207 -1.39 13.16 -8.51
CA LEU A 207 -1.66 11.78 -8.10
C LEU A 207 -1.51 10.79 -9.26
N PHE A 208 -2.15 11.07 -10.40
CA PHE A 208 -2.31 10.08 -11.47
C PHE A 208 -1.26 10.18 -12.56
N VAL A 209 -0.82 11.39 -12.92
CA VAL A 209 0.16 11.58 -14.00
C VAL A 209 1.58 11.54 -13.42
N LEU A 210 1.81 12.28 -12.35
CA LEU A 210 3.14 12.40 -11.78
C LEU A 210 3.55 11.15 -10.97
N GLY A 211 2.57 10.37 -10.50
CA GLY A 211 2.73 9.09 -9.81
C GLY A 211 2.91 7.87 -10.71
N ILE A 212 2.89 8.02 -12.04
CA ILE A 212 3.11 6.91 -12.98
C ILE A 212 4.44 6.21 -12.68
N GLY A 213 4.37 4.90 -12.46
CA GLY A 213 5.53 4.06 -12.12
C GLY A 213 5.86 3.95 -10.64
N GLY A 214 5.16 4.69 -9.75
CA GLY A 214 5.37 4.63 -8.30
C GLY A 214 5.21 3.23 -7.70
N VAL A 215 4.09 2.56 -7.99
CA VAL A 215 3.83 1.17 -7.53
C VAL A 215 4.92 0.21 -8.01
N ARG A 216 5.24 0.23 -9.32
CA ARG A 216 6.22 -0.69 -9.90
C ARG A 216 7.61 -0.52 -9.30
N THR A 217 8.03 0.73 -9.09
CA THR A 217 9.35 1.04 -8.53
C THR A 217 9.43 0.71 -7.04
N SER A 218 8.38 0.96 -6.26
CA SER A 218 8.28 0.55 -4.85
C SER A 218 8.33 -0.97 -4.71
N VAL A 219 7.59 -1.71 -5.54
CA VAL A 219 7.63 -3.18 -5.54
C VAL A 219 9.05 -3.68 -5.84
N ALA A 220 9.71 -3.15 -6.87
CA ALA A 220 11.09 -3.53 -7.23
C ALA A 220 12.10 -3.24 -6.12
N GLU A 221 12.01 -2.07 -5.47
CA GLU A 221 12.82 -1.73 -4.30
C GLU A 221 12.59 -2.71 -3.15
N SER A 222 11.32 -3.03 -2.91
CA SER A 222 10.90 -3.95 -1.85
C SER A 222 11.43 -5.37 -2.07
N TYR A 223 11.48 -5.85 -3.32
CA TYR A 223 12.12 -7.15 -3.63
C TYR A 223 13.63 -7.10 -3.44
N ALA A 224 14.32 -6.06 -3.91
CA ALA A 224 15.77 -5.93 -3.74
C ALA A 224 16.19 -5.90 -2.25
N LYS A 225 15.38 -5.27 -1.40
CA LYS A 225 15.57 -5.31 0.08
C LYS A 225 15.50 -6.74 0.64
N PHE A 226 14.59 -7.55 0.13
CA PHE A 226 14.45 -8.95 0.55
C PHE A 226 15.58 -9.82 0.03
N ASP A 227 16.07 -9.59 -1.19
CA ASP A 227 17.23 -10.32 -1.71
C ASP A 227 18.46 -10.11 -0.81
N VAL A 228 18.68 -8.88 -0.33
CA VAL A 228 19.73 -8.56 0.65
C VAL A 228 19.51 -9.34 1.96
N ALA A 229 18.29 -9.33 2.51
CA ALA A 229 17.99 -10.04 3.75
C ALA A 229 18.19 -11.55 3.62
N ALA A 230 17.67 -12.16 2.54
CA ALA A 230 17.82 -13.58 2.26
C ALA A 230 19.29 -14.00 2.12
N TRP A 231 20.13 -13.15 1.55
CA TRP A 231 21.57 -13.40 1.50
C TRP A 231 22.21 -13.39 2.88
N LEU A 232 21.89 -12.41 3.72
CA LEU A 232 22.39 -12.32 5.09
C LEU A 232 21.93 -13.52 5.94
N GLU A 233 20.71 -13.99 5.74
CA GLU A 233 20.20 -15.21 6.37
C GLU A 233 21.01 -16.45 5.99
N GLU A 234 21.38 -16.58 4.71
CA GLU A 234 22.19 -17.71 4.24
C GLU A 234 23.61 -17.66 4.82
N VAL A 235 24.21 -16.46 4.89
CA VAL A 235 25.50 -16.26 5.55
C VAL A 235 25.42 -16.65 7.03
N ALA A 236 24.34 -16.29 7.72
CA ALA A 236 24.12 -16.64 9.12
C ALA A 236 23.84 -18.13 9.34
N ARG A 237 23.22 -18.82 8.36
CA ARG A 237 22.90 -20.25 8.42
C ARG A 237 24.13 -21.14 8.30
N CYS A 238 25.15 -20.70 7.56
CA CYS A 238 26.38 -21.45 7.32
C CYS A 238 27.61 -20.75 7.92
N PRO A 239 27.68 -20.54 9.25
CA PRO A 239 28.70 -19.71 9.87
C PRO A 239 30.11 -20.26 9.68
N HIS A 240 30.28 -21.59 9.60
CA HIS A 240 31.58 -22.20 9.34
C HIS A 240 32.08 -22.01 7.90
N THR A 241 31.17 -21.90 6.95
CA THR A 241 31.47 -21.73 5.52
C THR A 241 31.92 -20.30 5.20
N PHE A 242 31.31 -19.32 5.85
CA PHE A 242 31.55 -17.89 5.57
C PHE A 242 32.54 -17.22 6.54
N ARG A 243 33.16 -17.97 7.47
CA ARG A 243 34.03 -17.39 8.52
C ARG A 243 35.40 -16.91 8.03
N SER A 244 35.98 -17.55 7.01
CA SER A 244 37.35 -17.26 6.58
C SER A 244 37.61 -17.64 5.11
N GLY A 245 38.73 -17.16 4.58
CA GLY A 245 39.18 -17.48 3.22
C GLY A 245 38.24 -16.98 2.13
N ALA A 246 38.08 -17.77 1.06
CA ALA A 246 37.24 -17.43 -0.08
C ALA A 246 35.75 -17.30 0.27
N GLY A 247 35.27 -17.99 1.30
CA GLY A 247 33.88 -17.89 1.77
C GLY A 247 33.56 -16.48 2.30
N ALA A 248 34.45 -15.91 3.13
CA ALA A 248 34.28 -14.55 3.64
C ALA A 248 34.30 -13.48 2.53
N VAL A 249 35.16 -13.66 1.51
CA VAL A 249 35.20 -12.77 0.34
C VAL A 249 33.91 -12.86 -0.47
N LEU A 250 33.42 -14.08 -0.74
CA LEU A 250 32.15 -14.28 -1.43
C LEU A 250 30.95 -13.69 -0.67
N ALA A 251 30.94 -13.82 0.67
CA ALA A 251 29.94 -13.19 1.54
C ALA A 251 29.83 -11.68 1.28
N LEU A 252 30.99 -11.01 1.22
CA LEU A 252 31.09 -9.58 1.00
C LEU A 252 30.77 -9.18 -0.46
N GLU A 253 31.37 -9.83 -1.46
CA GLU A 253 31.16 -9.48 -2.87
C GLU A 253 29.69 -9.62 -3.29
N ARG A 254 29.03 -10.70 -2.87
CA ARG A 254 27.61 -10.90 -3.19
C ARG A 254 26.72 -9.97 -2.37
N GLY A 255 27.11 -9.65 -1.13
CA GLY A 255 26.44 -8.63 -0.33
C GLY A 255 26.48 -7.26 -1.00
N ASP A 256 27.66 -6.85 -1.49
CA ASP A 256 27.89 -5.59 -2.19
C ASP A 256 27.05 -5.51 -3.48
N LEU A 257 27.05 -6.58 -4.29
CA LEU A 257 26.24 -6.65 -5.51
C LEU A 257 24.73 -6.53 -5.25
N LEU A 258 24.23 -7.14 -4.17
CA LEU A 258 22.82 -7.03 -3.79
C LEU A 258 22.48 -5.65 -3.21
N ALA A 259 23.39 -5.05 -2.45
CA ALA A 259 23.26 -3.70 -1.92
C ALA A 259 23.23 -2.66 -3.06
N ASP A 260 24.07 -2.78 -4.08
CA ASP A 260 24.06 -1.91 -5.25
C ASP A 260 22.73 -2.00 -6.01
N ARG A 261 22.20 -3.22 -6.20
CA ARG A 261 20.87 -3.43 -6.79
C ARG A 261 19.78 -2.72 -5.97
N TYR A 262 19.81 -2.83 -4.64
CA TYR A 262 18.88 -2.13 -3.77
C TYR A 262 19.00 -0.60 -3.92
N VAL A 263 20.21 -0.04 -3.89
CA VAL A 263 20.45 1.40 -4.05
C VAL A 263 19.93 1.89 -5.40
N SER A 264 20.17 1.13 -6.48
CA SER A 264 19.66 1.47 -7.82
C SER A 264 18.14 1.45 -7.90
N ALA A 265 17.47 0.53 -7.17
CA ALA A 265 16.02 0.45 -7.10
C ALA A 265 15.44 1.61 -6.27
N ARG A 266 16.01 1.89 -5.09
CA ARG A 266 15.63 3.03 -4.23
C ARG A 266 15.78 4.36 -4.98
N ARG A 267 16.88 4.55 -5.73
CA ARG A 267 17.08 5.78 -6.52
C ARG A 267 16.00 5.98 -7.57
N ARG A 268 15.59 4.90 -8.25
CA ARG A 268 14.49 4.94 -9.25
C ARG A 268 13.14 5.23 -8.60
N HIS A 269 12.86 4.65 -7.44
CA HIS A 269 11.62 4.93 -6.72
C HIS A 269 11.58 6.36 -6.18
N PHE A 270 12.67 6.80 -5.53
CA PHE A 270 12.79 8.15 -5.00
C PHE A 270 12.66 9.22 -6.08
N ALA A 271 13.12 8.97 -7.32
CA ALA A 271 12.92 9.92 -8.42
C ALA A 271 11.43 10.22 -8.71
N VAL A 272 10.53 9.24 -8.54
CA VAL A 272 9.08 9.44 -8.70
C VAL A 272 8.54 10.30 -7.56
N VAL A 273 8.87 9.94 -6.32
CA VAL A 273 8.45 10.68 -5.11
C VAL A 273 8.98 12.10 -5.13
N TRP A 274 10.25 12.28 -5.49
CA TRP A 274 10.92 13.59 -5.55
C TRP A 274 10.25 14.54 -6.55
N ARG A 275 9.89 14.05 -7.74
CA ARG A 275 9.16 14.86 -8.72
C ARG A 275 7.78 15.27 -8.19
N GLN A 276 7.08 14.39 -7.48
CA GLN A 276 5.79 14.72 -6.84
C GLN A 276 5.96 15.77 -5.73
N THR A 277 6.97 15.63 -4.88
CA THR A 277 7.29 16.60 -3.82
C THR A 277 7.61 17.97 -4.41
N LEU A 278 8.48 18.04 -5.43
CA LEU A 278 8.84 19.30 -6.07
C LEU A 278 7.63 20.00 -6.70
N PHE A 279 6.76 19.25 -7.38
CA PHE A 279 5.52 19.79 -7.93
C PHE A 279 4.57 20.30 -6.85
N ALA A 280 4.40 19.56 -5.75
CA ALA A 280 3.53 19.99 -4.66
C ALA A 280 4.02 21.28 -4.00
N LEU A 281 5.33 21.41 -3.75
CA LEU A 281 5.95 22.63 -3.23
C LEU A 281 5.81 23.81 -4.20
N PHE A 282 5.94 23.55 -5.50
CA PHE A 282 5.73 24.57 -6.53
C PHE A 282 4.28 25.07 -6.56
N VAL A 283 3.31 24.15 -6.54
CA VAL A 283 1.87 24.47 -6.47
C VAL A 283 1.53 25.19 -5.17
N GLU A 284 2.16 24.84 -4.05
CA GLU A 284 2.03 25.54 -2.78
C GLU A 284 2.43 27.01 -2.91
N ALA A 285 3.67 27.28 -3.36
CA ALA A 285 4.19 28.65 -3.49
C ALA A 285 3.39 29.49 -4.50
N VAL A 286 3.12 28.94 -5.68
CA VAL A 286 2.38 29.63 -6.75
C VAL A 286 0.92 29.82 -6.36
N GLY A 287 0.29 28.79 -5.79
CA GLY A 287 -1.11 28.82 -5.36
C GLY A 287 -1.37 29.88 -4.30
N SER A 288 -0.55 29.92 -3.24
CA SER A 288 -0.65 30.97 -2.20
C SER A 288 -0.41 32.36 -2.78
N THR A 289 0.59 32.54 -3.66
CA THR A 289 0.88 33.85 -4.27
C THR A 289 -0.28 34.33 -5.14
N ILE A 290 -0.84 33.46 -5.97
CA ILE A 290 -1.98 33.78 -6.84
C ILE A 290 -3.21 34.11 -6.00
N LEU A 291 -3.49 33.32 -4.97
CA LEU A 291 -4.66 33.55 -4.11
C LEU A 291 -4.55 34.88 -3.38
N LEU A 292 -3.39 35.21 -2.80
CA LEU A 292 -3.17 36.48 -2.13
C LEU A 292 -3.33 37.66 -3.10
N GLY A 293 -2.74 37.57 -4.30
CA GLY A 293 -2.86 38.61 -5.32
C GLY A 293 -4.28 38.79 -5.84
N LEU A 294 -4.93 37.70 -6.24
CA LEU A 294 -6.31 37.68 -6.73
C LEU A 294 -7.30 38.12 -5.63
N GLY A 295 -7.17 37.55 -4.45
CA GLY A 295 -8.00 37.85 -3.30
C GLY A 295 -7.82 39.30 -2.83
N GLY A 296 -6.60 39.82 -2.81
CA GLY A 296 -6.31 41.23 -2.56
C GLY A 296 -6.99 42.15 -3.57
N TRP A 297 -6.91 41.83 -4.85
CA TRP A 297 -7.63 42.55 -5.91
C TRP A 297 -9.16 42.52 -5.72
N LEU A 298 -9.74 41.38 -5.31
CA LEU A 298 -11.17 41.27 -5.02
C LEU A 298 -11.60 42.11 -3.82
N VAL A 299 -10.77 42.18 -2.77
CA VAL A 299 -11.01 43.04 -1.61
C VAL A 299 -10.99 44.53 -2.01
N ILE A 300 -10.01 44.95 -2.83
CA ILE A 300 -9.92 46.32 -3.34
C ILE A 300 -11.19 46.69 -4.11
N ASN A 301 -11.71 45.77 -4.93
CA ASN A 301 -12.94 45.96 -5.69
C ASN A 301 -14.23 45.75 -4.88
N ARG A 302 -14.15 45.58 -3.55
CA ARG A 302 -15.30 45.38 -2.65
C ARG A 302 -16.14 44.14 -2.98
N GLN A 303 -15.55 43.15 -3.64
CA GLN A 303 -16.20 41.86 -3.95
C GLN A 303 -15.98 40.83 -2.84
N LEU A 304 -15.01 41.08 -1.96
CA LEU A 304 -14.63 40.20 -0.86
C LEU A 304 -14.32 41.05 0.39
N THR A 305 -14.61 40.51 1.58
CA THR A 305 -14.23 41.16 2.84
C THR A 305 -12.76 40.89 3.21
N LEU A 306 -12.16 41.74 4.03
CA LEU A 306 -10.81 41.49 4.57
C LEU A 306 -10.75 40.15 5.33
N GLY A 307 -11.78 39.82 6.10
CA GLY A 307 -11.87 38.54 6.81
C GLY A 307 -11.90 37.34 5.87
N GLN A 308 -12.70 37.39 4.80
CA GLN A 308 -12.79 36.32 3.80
C GLN A 308 -11.45 36.09 3.08
N LEU A 309 -10.67 37.16 2.84
CA LEU A 309 -9.33 37.01 2.24
C LEU A 309 -8.41 36.24 3.17
N VAL A 310 -8.37 36.62 4.44
CA VAL A 310 -7.56 35.94 5.46
C VAL A 310 -8.01 34.49 5.65
N ALA A 311 -9.32 34.23 5.72
CA ALA A 311 -9.83 32.86 5.79
C ALA A 311 -9.46 32.04 4.55
N SER A 312 -9.64 32.60 3.35
CA SER A 312 -9.25 31.93 2.10
C SER A 312 -7.79 31.54 2.11
N GLU A 313 -6.91 32.47 2.49
CA GLU A 313 -5.46 32.24 2.58
C GLU A 313 -5.11 31.15 3.59
N LEU A 314 -5.72 31.18 4.77
CA LEU A 314 -5.53 30.15 5.79
C LEU A 314 -5.99 28.78 5.30
N ILE A 315 -7.19 28.70 4.72
CA ILE A 315 -7.75 27.45 4.18
C ILE A 315 -6.81 26.88 3.11
N VAL A 316 -6.40 27.70 2.15
CA VAL A 316 -5.53 27.25 1.05
C VAL A 316 -4.15 26.84 1.57
N THR A 317 -3.58 27.57 2.52
CA THR A 317 -2.33 27.17 3.17
C THR A 317 -2.46 25.81 3.86
N LEU A 318 -3.57 25.59 4.57
CA LEU A 318 -3.88 24.31 5.23
C LEU A 318 -3.98 23.17 4.20
N VAL A 319 -4.66 23.40 3.08
CA VAL A 319 -4.83 22.42 1.99
C VAL A 319 -3.50 22.14 1.28
N LEU A 320 -2.79 23.17 0.82
CA LEU A 320 -1.53 23.05 0.10
C LEU A 320 -0.42 22.45 0.97
N GLY A 321 -0.33 22.85 2.24
CA GLY A 321 0.63 22.28 3.19
C GLY A 321 0.32 20.81 3.57
N SER A 322 -0.92 20.38 3.43
CA SER A 322 -1.31 18.97 3.56
C SER A 322 -0.95 18.19 2.29
N LEU A 323 -1.14 18.82 1.13
CA LEU A 323 -0.79 18.25 -0.17
C LEU A 323 0.72 18.10 -0.35
N SER A 324 1.55 19.02 0.15
CA SER A 324 3.01 18.88 0.06
C SER A 324 3.55 17.66 0.82
N LYS A 325 2.80 17.14 1.80
CA LYS A 325 3.11 15.90 2.52
C LYS A 325 2.58 14.64 1.84
N ILE A 326 1.81 14.75 0.75
CA ILE A 326 1.16 13.61 0.09
C ILE A 326 2.14 12.57 -0.42
N GLY A 327 3.35 12.97 -0.83
CA GLY A 327 4.40 12.04 -1.29
C GLY A 327 4.73 10.97 -0.25
N LYS A 328 4.78 11.34 1.04
CA LYS A 328 5.02 10.39 2.14
C LYS A 328 3.86 9.38 2.28
N TYR A 329 2.63 9.84 2.14
CA TYR A 329 1.46 8.96 2.22
C TYR A 329 1.34 8.07 0.99
N LEU A 330 1.78 8.55 -0.18
CA LEU A 330 1.88 7.73 -1.38
C LEU A 330 2.96 6.65 -1.23
N GLU A 331 4.12 6.96 -0.64
CA GLU A 331 5.13 5.95 -0.29
C GLU A 331 4.53 4.88 0.62
N ILE A 332 3.84 5.26 1.70
CA ILE A 332 3.13 4.32 2.60
C ILE A 332 2.08 3.49 1.84
N PHE A 333 1.36 4.09 0.90
CA PHE A 333 0.41 3.37 0.06
C PHE A 333 1.10 2.36 -0.87
N TYR A 334 2.21 2.74 -1.51
CA TYR A 334 2.96 1.83 -2.37
C TYR A 334 3.58 0.69 -1.58
N ASP A 335 4.13 0.97 -0.39
CA ASP A 335 4.64 -0.04 0.53
C ASP A 335 3.53 -1.00 0.98
N LEU A 336 2.33 -0.48 1.30
CA LEU A 336 1.18 -1.32 1.60
C LEU A 336 0.84 -2.26 0.43
N GLN A 337 0.84 -1.76 -0.81
CA GLN A 337 0.61 -2.61 -1.98
C GLN A 337 1.67 -3.70 -2.12
N ALA A 338 2.95 -3.37 -1.88
CA ALA A 338 4.03 -4.34 -1.88
C ALA A 338 3.87 -5.39 -0.77
N THR A 339 3.51 -4.99 0.45
CA THR A 339 3.22 -5.90 1.57
C THR A 339 2.04 -6.83 1.25
N LEU A 340 0.95 -6.32 0.67
CA LEU A 340 -0.23 -7.11 0.31
C LEU A 340 0.03 -8.09 -0.86
N ASP A 341 0.93 -7.74 -1.77
CA ASP A 341 1.41 -8.66 -2.81
C ASP A 341 2.15 -9.85 -2.18
N LYS A 342 3.09 -9.56 -1.26
CA LYS A 342 3.91 -10.57 -0.57
C LYS A 342 3.13 -11.52 0.31
N LEU A 343 2.23 -11.00 1.15
CA LEU A 343 1.31 -11.81 1.96
C LEU A 343 0.43 -12.71 1.09
N GLY A 344 0.27 -12.30 -0.16
CA GLY A 344 -0.49 -13.01 -1.14
C GLY A 344 0.03 -14.33 -1.65
N VAL A 345 1.31 -14.59 -1.45
CA VAL A 345 1.92 -15.86 -1.85
C VAL A 345 1.35 -17.00 -0.99
N ILE A 346 0.96 -16.70 0.25
CA ILE A 346 0.41 -17.68 1.20
C ILE A 346 -1.00 -18.11 0.79
N ASP A 347 -1.76 -17.22 0.15
CA ASP A 347 -3.04 -17.59 -0.44
C ASP A 347 -2.93 -18.60 -1.58
N ARG A 348 -1.73 -18.80 -2.12
CA ARG A 348 -1.48 -19.68 -3.27
C ARG A 348 -0.92 -21.04 -2.86
N LEU A 349 -0.63 -21.27 -1.57
CA LEU A 349 -0.15 -22.55 -1.07
C LEU A 349 -1.28 -23.60 -1.13
N PRO A 350 -1.05 -24.78 -1.73
CA PRO A 350 -2.07 -25.82 -1.80
C PRO A 350 -2.34 -26.37 -0.40
N PRO A 351 -3.62 -26.49 0.00
CA PRO A 351 -3.96 -27.13 1.25
C PRO A 351 -3.74 -28.64 1.15
N GLU A 352 -3.25 -29.25 2.22
CA GLU A 352 -3.11 -30.69 2.36
C GLU A 352 -4.47 -31.36 2.36
N ALA A 353 -4.60 -32.41 1.55
CA ALA A 353 -5.81 -33.19 1.43
C ALA A 353 -6.21 -33.74 2.80
N THR A 354 -7.22 -33.13 3.42
CA THR A 354 -7.68 -33.48 4.78
C THR A 354 -8.61 -34.71 4.77
N GLN A 355 -9.11 -35.10 3.60
CA GLN A 355 -9.82 -36.36 3.40
C GLN A 355 -8.86 -37.36 2.75
N GLY A 356 -8.52 -38.40 3.50
CA GLY A 356 -8.00 -39.63 2.89
C GLY A 356 -9.10 -40.30 2.06
N ASP A 357 -8.72 -41.25 1.22
CA ASP A 357 -9.71 -42.06 0.51
C ASP A 357 -10.65 -42.74 1.51
N ALA A 358 -11.96 -42.57 1.31
CA ALA A 358 -12.96 -43.26 2.10
C ALA A 358 -12.86 -44.76 1.81
N LEU A 359 -12.17 -45.49 2.69
CA LEU A 359 -12.10 -46.93 2.61
C LEU A 359 -13.52 -47.49 2.73
N PRO A 360 -13.94 -48.41 1.85
CA PRO A 360 -15.26 -49.01 1.93
C PRO A 360 -15.44 -49.61 3.34
N ALA A 361 -16.62 -49.43 3.93
CA ALA A 361 -16.95 -49.97 5.24
C ALA A 361 -16.94 -51.51 5.19
N ALA A 362 -15.76 -52.10 5.35
CA ALA A 362 -15.59 -53.54 5.48
C ALA A 362 -15.92 -53.93 6.92
N GLY A 363 -16.80 -54.91 7.10
CA GLY A 363 -17.17 -55.45 8.42
C GLY A 363 -16.07 -56.27 9.10
N GLY A 364 -14.80 -56.02 8.78
CA GLY A 364 -13.64 -56.74 9.28
C GLY A 364 -12.36 -55.90 9.14
N PRO A 365 -11.30 -56.27 9.87
CA PRO A 365 -10.06 -55.49 9.89
C PRO A 365 -9.35 -55.56 8.53
N LEU A 366 -8.81 -54.42 8.07
CA LEU A 366 -8.21 -54.24 6.76
C LEU A 366 -6.73 -54.66 6.77
N ALA A 367 -6.28 -55.30 5.69
CA ALA A 367 -4.86 -55.50 5.42
C ALA A 367 -4.30 -54.26 4.70
N ALA A 368 -3.12 -53.79 5.10
CA ALA A 368 -2.46 -52.66 4.45
C ALA A 368 -1.19 -53.14 3.76
N VAL A 369 -1.02 -52.80 2.48
CA VAL A 369 0.23 -52.99 1.76
C VAL A 369 0.93 -51.65 1.68
N VAL A 370 2.07 -51.52 2.35
CA VAL A 370 2.87 -50.29 2.33
C VAL A 370 4.10 -50.53 1.47
N GLU A 371 4.22 -49.77 0.39
CA GLU A 371 5.43 -49.76 -0.44
C GLU A 371 6.31 -48.59 -0.03
N LEU A 372 7.44 -48.89 0.63
CA LEU A 372 8.40 -47.89 1.08
C LEU A 372 9.54 -47.78 0.07
N PRO A 373 9.87 -46.58 -0.43
CA PRO A 373 11.07 -46.40 -1.24
C PRO A 373 12.32 -46.59 -0.37
N ALA A 374 13.22 -47.48 -0.78
CA ALA A 374 14.52 -47.69 -0.16
C ALA A 374 15.58 -46.76 -0.79
N ALA A 375 16.64 -46.47 -0.02
CA ALA A 375 17.70 -45.53 -0.40
C ALA A 375 18.51 -45.95 -1.65
N ASP A 376 18.37 -47.20 -2.10
CA ASP A 376 18.97 -47.76 -3.31
C ASP A 376 18.06 -47.67 -4.55
N GLY A 377 16.88 -47.03 -4.43
CA GLY A 377 15.90 -46.91 -5.50
C GLY A 377 14.98 -48.13 -5.66
N THR A 378 15.10 -49.15 -4.81
CA THR A 378 14.16 -50.29 -4.78
C THR A 378 12.97 -50.00 -3.88
N THR A 379 11.79 -50.55 -4.20
CA THR A 379 10.60 -50.44 -3.33
C THR A 379 10.54 -51.66 -2.42
N ARG A 380 10.54 -51.45 -1.11
CA ARG A 380 10.28 -52.51 -0.12
C ARG A 380 8.80 -52.57 0.17
N ARG A 381 8.20 -53.72 -0.14
CA ARG A 381 6.80 -54.00 0.15
C ARG A 381 6.65 -54.61 1.55
N LEU A 382 5.85 -53.97 2.38
CA LEU A 382 5.45 -54.43 3.70
C LEU A 382 3.96 -54.77 3.66
N ASP A 383 3.64 -56.05 3.74
CA ASP A 383 2.25 -56.50 3.87
C ASP A 383 1.92 -56.58 5.36
N VAL A 384 1.04 -55.69 5.86
CA VAL A 384 0.54 -55.66 7.23
C VAL A 384 -0.79 -56.38 7.27
N ARG A 385 -0.83 -57.53 7.95
CA ARG A 385 -2.08 -58.31 8.08
C ARG A 385 -2.95 -57.79 9.22
N PRO A 386 -4.25 -58.07 9.17
CA PRO A 386 -5.14 -57.73 10.27
C PRO A 386 -4.73 -58.42 11.59
N GLY A 387 -4.30 -57.64 12.58
CA GLY A 387 -3.94 -58.14 13.93
C GLY A 387 -2.46 -58.41 14.19
N GLU A 388 -1.57 -58.03 13.26
CA GLU A 388 -0.09 -58.05 13.43
C GLU A 388 0.47 -56.79 14.12
#